data_AF-A0A524ANB6-F1
#
_entry.id   AF-A0A524ANB6-F1
#
_cell.length_a   1.000
_cell.length_b   1.000
_cell.length_c   1.000
_cell.angle_alpha   90.00
_cell.angle_beta   90.00
_cell.angle_gamma   90.00
#
_symmetry.space_group_name_H-M   'P 1'
#
loop_
_entity.id
_entity.type
_entity.pdbx_description
1 polymer ?
#
loop_
_entity_poly.entity_id
_entity_poly.type
_entity_poly.pdbx_seq_one_letter_code
_entity_poly.pdbx_strand_id
1 'polypeptide(L)'
;MKNKKILLLAILYFFLFFSLILPASAAEDSVTVHSPDGTSIHLTVDSPSAVSAVELNTPQGQVTPMVAAGGYHTVGLKADGTVVAEGLNDSRQCNVDDWTDIIQVAAGGDHTVGLKSNGTVVAVGNNDYLQCDVGNWTDIIQVAAGGYHTVGLKSNGT
;
A
#
# COMPACT_ATOMS: atom_id res chain seq x y z
N MET A 1 21.58 -63.26 23.65
CA MET A 1 21.30 -61.99 24.39
C MET A 1 22.38 -60.91 24.29
N LYS A 2 23.57 -61.15 23.67
CA LYS A 2 24.65 -60.16 23.59
C LYS A 2 24.50 -59.08 22.48
N ASN A 3 23.57 -59.24 21.54
CA ASN A 3 23.48 -58.36 20.36
C ASN A 3 22.53 -57.16 20.53
N LYS A 4 21.67 -57.14 21.57
CA LYS A 4 20.73 -56.01 21.79
C LYS A 4 21.41 -54.77 22.41
N LYS A 5 22.54 -54.95 23.11
CA LYS A 5 23.29 -53.84 23.73
C LYS A 5 24.07 -52.99 22.73
N ILE A 6 24.54 -53.57 21.63
CA ILE A 6 25.28 -52.86 20.58
C ILE A 6 24.33 -51.99 19.74
N LEU A 7 23.11 -52.49 19.47
CA LEU A 7 22.10 -51.74 18.72
C LEU A 7 21.61 -50.50 19.48
N LEU A 8 21.43 -50.61 20.81
CA LEU A 8 21.02 -49.47 21.63
C LEU A 8 22.10 -48.38 21.70
N LEU A 9 23.38 -48.77 21.70
CA LEU A 9 24.50 -47.83 21.70
C LEU A 9 24.67 -47.11 20.35
N ALA A 10 24.40 -47.80 19.24
CA ALA A 10 24.44 -47.20 17.89
C ALA A 10 23.30 -46.20 17.66
N ILE A 11 22.09 -46.48 18.16
CA ILE A 11 20.95 -45.55 18.08
C ILE A 11 21.21 -44.32 18.97
N LEU A 12 21.79 -44.50 20.17
CA LEU A 12 22.16 -43.36 21.01
C LEU A 12 23.25 -42.49 20.38
N TYR A 13 24.24 -43.09 19.69
CA TYR A 13 25.26 -42.35 18.94
C TYR A 13 24.70 -41.60 17.73
N PHE A 14 23.72 -42.19 17.03
CA PHE A 14 23.05 -41.53 15.92
C PHE A 14 22.25 -40.30 16.39
N PHE A 15 21.55 -40.41 17.53
CA PHE A 15 20.84 -39.27 18.12
C PHE A 15 21.77 -38.22 18.74
N LEU A 16 22.89 -38.62 19.33
CA LEU A 16 23.88 -37.69 19.89
C LEU A 16 24.68 -36.94 18.80
N PHE A 17 24.88 -37.54 17.61
CA PHE A 17 25.46 -36.83 16.47
C PHE A 17 24.44 -35.95 15.71
N PHE A 18 23.15 -36.27 15.78
CA PHE A 18 22.11 -35.48 15.08
C PHE A 18 21.63 -34.24 15.87
N SER A 19 21.84 -34.19 17.18
CA SER A 19 21.46 -33.01 18.01
C SER A 19 22.53 -31.92 18.13
N LEU A 20 23.68 -32.08 17.46
CA LEU A 20 24.75 -31.07 17.43
C LEU A 20 24.93 -30.45 16.05
N ILE A 21 23.83 -30.23 15.33
CA ILE A 21 23.78 -29.14 14.37
C ILE A 21 23.22 -27.97 15.17
N LEU A 22 24.14 -27.21 15.78
CA LEU A 22 23.92 -25.78 15.97
C LEU A 22 23.29 -25.26 14.66
N PRO A 23 22.29 -24.37 14.65
CA PRO A 23 22.22 -23.49 13.51
C PRO A 23 23.54 -22.74 13.55
N ALA A 24 24.51 -23.21 12.74
CA ALA A 24 25.43 -22.31 12.11
C ALA A 24 24.53 -21.18 11.64
N SER A 25 24.83 -19.97 12.08
CA SER A 25 24.33 -18.77 11.43
C SER A 25 24.75 -18.89 9.97
N ALA A 26 23.99 -19.65 9.17
CA ALA A 26 23.92 -19.47 7.75
C ALA A 26 23.44 -18.03 7.67
N ALA A 27 24.38 -17.13 7.35
CA ALA A 27 23.96 -16.01 6.56
C ALA A 27 23.26 -16.67 5.37
N GLU A 28 21.94 -16.75 5.42
CA GLU A 28 21.10 -16.98 4.26
C GLU A 28 21.72 -16.08 3.19
N ASP A 29 22.30 -16.64 2.13
CA ASP A 29 22.86 -15.81 1.09
C ASP A 29 21.63 -15.09 0.51
N SER A 30 21.51 -13.81 0.84
CA SER A 30 20.35 -13.01 0.48
C SER A 30 20.79 -11.92 -0.47
N VAL A 31 20.14 -11.83 -1.62
CA VAL A 31 20.39 -10.76 -2.60
C VAL A 31 19.23 -9.79 -2.54
N THR A 32 19.51 -8.55 -2.12
CA THR A 32 18.53 -7.46 -2.18
C THR A 32 18.84 -6.51 -3.32
N VAL A 33 17.87 -6.31 -4.22
CA VAL A 33 17.94 -5.28 -5.26
C VAL A 33 17.00 -4.14 -4.85
N HIS A 34 17.47 -2.89 -4.92
CA HIS A 34 16.69 -1.70 -4.55
C HIS A 34 16.46 -0.81 -5.77
N SER A 35 15.26 -0.25 -5.89
CA SER A 35 14.93 0.82 -6.84
C SER A 35 14.98 2.20 -6.17
N PRO A 36 15.09 3.30 -6.95
CA PRO A 36 15.09 4.66 -6.41
C PRO A 36 13.83 5.05 -5.65
N ASP A 37 12.70 4.41 -5.94
CA ASP A 37 11.42 4.62 -5.25
C ASP A 37 11.33 3.87 -3.91
N GLY A 38 12.39 3.17 -3.50
CA GLY A 38 12.45 2.41 -2.25
C GLY A 38 11.85 1.01 -2.33
N THR A 39 11.33 0.58 -3.48
CA THR A 39 10.96 -0.82 -3.70
C THR A 39 12.20 -1.71 -3.66
N SER A 40 12.09 -2.88 -3.05
CA SER A 40 13.17 -3.86 -3.03
C SER A 40 12.67 -5.27 -3.31
N ILE A 41 13.52 -6.04 -3.96
CA ILE A 41 13.34 -7.49 -4.15
C ILE A 41 14.36 -8.17 -3.26
N HIS A 42 13.90 -8.96 -2.30
CA HIS A 42 14.73 -9.79 -1.44
C HIS A 42 14.68 -11.24 -1.94
N LEU A 43 15.82 -11.76 -2.41
CA LEU A 43 16.00 -13.15 -2.83
C LEU A 43 16.69 -13.92 -1.72
N THR A 44 16.14 -15.06 -1.32
CA THR A 44 16.81 -16.00 -0.40
C THR A 44 17.34 -17.17 -1.23
N VAL A 45 18.63 -17.51 -1.09
CA VAL A 45 19.23 -18.65 -1.79
C VAL A 45 19.74 -19.71 -0.79
N ASP A 46 19.21 -20.93 -0.92
CA ASP A 46 19.59 -22.07 -0.06
C ASP A 46 20.80 -22.83 -0.63
N SER A 47 21.12 -22.60 -1.91
CA SER A 47 22.28 -23.18 -2.59
C SER A 47 22.66 -22.39 -3.86
N PRO A 48 23.87 -22.55 -4.41
CA PRO A 48 24.32 -21.82 -5.61
C PRO A 48 23.49 -22.03 -6.88
N SER A 49 22.51 -22.94 -6.86
CA SER A 49 21.65 -23.27 -8.01
C SER A 49 20.15 -23.15 -7.69
N ALA A 50 19.78 -22.69 -6.49
CA ALA A 50 18.38 -22.62 -6.09
C ALA A 50 18.07 -21.34 -5.29
N VAL A 51 17.08 -20.59 -5.77
CA VAL A 51 16.38 -19.55 -5.02
C VAL A 51 15.23 -20.21 -4.26
N SER A 52 15.13 -19.98 -2.96
CA SER A 52 14.12 -20.57 -2.08
C SER A 52 12.95 -19.63 -1.80
N ALA A 53 13.20 -18.31 -1.81
CA ALA A 53 12.15 -17.30 -1.66
C ALA A 53 12.45 -16.03 -2.46
N VAL A 54 11.39 -15.38 -2.92
CA VAL A 54 11.41 -14.05 -3.54
C VAL A 54 10.36 -13.20 -2.84
N GLU A 55 10.78 -12.14 -2.17
CA GLU A 55 9.90 -11.20 -1.48
C GLU A 55 9.97 -9.82 -2.16
N LEU A 56 8.80 -9.27 -2.48
CA LEU A 56 8.64 -7.91 -2.97
C LEU A 56 8.30 -7.00 -1.81
N ASN A 57 9.20 -6.09 -1.49
CA ASN A 57 9.04 -5.08 -0.45
C ASN A 57 8.84 -3.72 -1.10
N THR A 58 7.59 -3.28 -1.23
CA THR A 58 7.29 -1.89 -1.57
C THR A 58 7.33 -1.03 -0.31
N PRO A 59 7.69 0.25 -0.39
CA PRO A 59 7.60 1.14 0.77
C PRO A 59 6.16 1.18 1.27
N GLN A 60 5.93 0.71 2.50
CA GLN A 60 4.62 0.85 3.13
C GLN A 60 4.34 2.33 3.42
N GLY A 61 3.14 2.78 3.07
CA GLY A 61 2.67 4.14 3.36
C GLY A 61 3.05 5.20 2.32
N GLN A 62 3.61 4.83 1.16
CA GLN A 62 3.76 5.78 0.05
C GLN A 62 2.43 5.95 -0.68
N VAL A 63 1.99 7.19 -0.82
CA VAL A 63 0.86 7.56 -1.68
C VAL A 63 1.34 7.54 -3.12
N THR A 64 0.69 6.78 -4.00
CA THR A 64 0.98 6.83 -5.43
C THR A 64 0.57 8.19 -5.99
N PRO A 65 1.51 9.02 -6.50
CA PRO A 65 1.15 10.31 -7.08
C PRO A 65 0.18 10.14 -8.24
N MET A 66 -0.81 11.01 -8.34
CA MET A 66 -1.81 10.96 -9.40
C MET A 66 -2.34 12.33 -9.75
N VAL A 67 -2.98 12.43 -10.92
CA VAL A 67 -3.64 13.65 -11.39
C VAL A 67 -5.09 13.33 -11.75
N ALA A 68 -5.98 14.28 -11.50
CA ALA A 68 -7.37 14.27 -11.95
C ALA A 68 -7.68 15.58 -12.67
N ALA A 69 -8.52 15.50 -13.72
CA ALA A 69 -8.95 16.66 -14.49
C ALA A 69 -10.47 16.77 -14.41
N GLY A 70 -10.94 17.92 -13.93
CA GLY A 70 -12.35 18.28 -13.90
C GLY A 70 -12.78 19.06 -15.14
N GLY A 71 -13.89 19.79 -15.06
CA GLY A 71 -14.38 20.61 -16.17
C GLY A 71 -13.40 21.71 -16.59
N TYR A 72 -12.94 22.50 -15.60
CA TYR A 72 -12.05 23.65 -15.81
C TYR A 72 -10.91 23.76 -14.77
N HIS A 73 -10.63 22.68 -14.03
CA HIS A 73 -9.56 22.63 -13.05
C HIS A 73 -8.84 21.28 -13.11
N THR A 74 -7.61 21.22 -12.62
CA THR A 74 -6.82 20.00 -12.47
C THR A 74 -6.37 19.86 -11.02
N VAL A 75 -6.21 18.63 -10.57
CA VAL A 75 -5.87 18.29 -9.19
C VAL A 75 -4.71 17.30 -9.22
N GLY A 76 -3.68 17.53 -8.42
CA GLY A 76 -2.51 16.67 -8.27
C GLY A 76 -2.37 16.18 -6.83
N LEU A 77 -2.28 14.87 -6.66
CA LEU A 77 -1.94 14.22 -5.40
C LEU A 77 -0.42 13.98 -5.35
N LYS A 78 0.22 14.44 -4.28
CA LYS A 78 1.65 14.24 -4.03
C LYS A 78 1.90 12.98 -3.19
N ALA A 79 3.12 12.46 -3.24
CA ALA A 79 3.54 11.27 -2.49
C ALA A 79 3.48 11.43 -0.97
N ASP A 80 3.50 12.68 -0.48
CA ASP A 80 3.36 13.04 0.94
C ASP A 80 1.90 13.07 1.43
N GLY A 81 0.93 12.74 0.56
CA GLY A 81 -0.50 12.74 0.89
C GLY A 81 -1.16 14.12 0.91
N THR A 82 -0.48 15.17 0.45
CA THR A 82 -1.08 16.50 0.25
C THR A 82 -1.44 16.75 -1.22
N VAL A 83 -2.31 17.74 -1.46
CA VAL A 83 -2.94 17.97 -2.77
C VAL A 83 -2.67 19.39 -3.26
N VAL A 84 -2.54 19.54 -4.57
CA VAL A 84 -2.52 20.84 -5.27
C VAL A 84 -3.64 20.88 -6.31
N ALA A 85 -4.22 22.05 -6.57
CA ALA A 85 -5.22 22.21 -7.61
C ALA A 85 -5.07 23.56 -8.33
N GLU A 86 -5.29 23.58 -9.65
CA GLU A 86 -5.08 24.76 -10.49
C GLU A 86 -6.21 24.86 -11.54
N GLY A 87 -6.56 26.09 -11.95
CA GLY A 87 -7.60 26.37 -12.93
C GLY A 87 -8.72 27.26 -12.39
N LEU A 88 -9.94 27.12 -12.94
CA LEU A 88 -11.10 27.88 -12.49
C LEU A 88 -11.40 27.59 -11.02
N ASN A 89 -11.61 28.65 -10.23
CA ASN A 89 -11.85 28.53 -8.79
C ASN A 89 -13.07 29.33 -8.29
N ASP A 90 -14.00 29.70 -9.18
CA ASP A 90 -15.18 30.52 -8.83
C ASP A 90 -16.10 29.83 -7.80
N SER A 91 -16.11 28.49 -7.79
CA SER A 91 -16.85 27.68 -6.82
C SER A 91 -15.97 27.16 -5.68
N ARG A 92 -14.71 27.62 -5.57
CA ARG A 92 -13.71 27.13 -4.61
C ARG A 92 -13.27 25.68 -4.82
N GLN A 93 -13.41 25.16 -6.04
CA GLN A 93 -13.04 23.78 -6.39
C GLN A 93 -11.53 23.47 -6.28
N CYS A 94 -10.67 24.49 -6.21
CA CYS A 94 -9.23 24.36 -5.99
C CYS A 94 -8.81 24.56 -4.52
N ASN A 95 -9.74 24.77 -3.58
CA ASN A 95 -9.40 25.03 -2.17
C ASN A 95 -9.02 23.75 -1.41
N VAL A 96 -7.88 23.15 -1.77
CA VAL A 96 -7.38 21.86 -1.25
C VAL A 96 -6.18 21.99 -0.33
N ASP A 97 -5.75 23.22 -0.01
CA ASP A 97 -4.48 23.51 0.69
C ASP A 97 -4.39 22.86 2.09
N ASP A 98 -5.52 22.69 2.77
CA ASP A 98 -5.59 22.09 4.11
C ASP A 98 -5.73 20.55 4.08
N TRP A 99 -5.68 19.93 2.90
CA TRP A 99 -5.88 18.49 2.78
C TRP A 99 -4.59 17.72 3.06
N THR A 100 -4.70 16.78 3.99
CA THR A 100 -3.64 15.83 4.36
C THR A 100 -4.16 14.40 4.34
N ASP A 101 -3.24 13.45 4.35
CA ASP A 101 -3.51 12.02 4.42
C ASP A 101 -4.38 11.51 3.25
N ILE A 102 -4.34 12.20 2.11
CA ILE A 102 -5.08 11.84 0.90
C ILE A 102 -4.35 10.71 0.19
N ILE A 103 -5.11 9.69 -0.21
CA ILE A 103 -4.60 8.52 -0.96
C ILE A 103 -5.17 8.45 -2.37
N GLN A 104 -6.24 9.21 -2.67
CA GLN A 104 -6.81 9.31 -4.00
C GLN A 104 -7.55 10.64 -4.17
N VAL A 105 -7.51 11.19 -5.39
CA VAL A 105 -8.26 12.39 -5.78
C VAL A 105 -9.14 12.12 -7.01
N ALA A 106 -10.27 12.82 -7.09
CA ALA A 106 -11.12 12.88 -8.27
C ALA A 106 -11.62 14.32 -8.47
N ALA A 107 -11.84 14.71 -9.73
CA ALA A 107 -12.28 16.05 -10.10
C ALA A 107 -13.54 15.96 -10.98
N GLY A 108 -14.63 16.60 -10.55
CA GLY A 108 -15.88 16.70 -11.27
C GLY A 108 -15.97 17.96 -12.13
N GLY A 109 -17.18 18.41 -12.47
CA GLY A 109 -17.38 19.65 -13.23
C GLY A 109 -16.77 20.85 -12.50
N ASP A 110 -17.33 21.15 -11.32
CA ASP A 110 -16.97 22.28 -10.46
C ASP A 110 -16.72 21.87 -9.00
N HIS A 111 -16.26 20.63 -8.76
CA HIS A 111 -15.89 20.16 -7.42
C HIS A 111 -14.71 19.17 -7.46
N THR A 112 -13.98 19.10 -6.36
CA THR A 112 -12.87 18.18 -6.12
C THR A 112 -13.21 17.27 -4.94
N VAL A 113 -12.82 16.00 -5.04
CA VAL A 113 -13.03 14.97 -4.02
C VAL A 113 -11.69 14.33 -3.66
N GLY A 114 -11.46 14.14 -2.37
CA GLY A 114 -10.27 13.47 -1.82
C GLY A 114 -10.67 12.32 -0.90
N LEU A 115 -10.09 11.14 -1.13
CA LEU A 115 -10.19 9.98 -0.22
C LEU A 115 -9.01 10.00 0.74
N LYS A 116 -9.29 9.94 2.04
CA LYS A 116 -8.28 9.84 3.09
C LYS A 116 -7.88 8.39 3.38
N SER A 117 -6.65 8.20 3.86
CA SER A 117 -6.09 6.90 4.25
C SER A 117 -6.90 6.17 5.33
N ASN A 118 -7.68 6.90 6.12
CA ASN A 118 -8.58 6.36 7.15
C ASN A 118 -9.97 5.95 6.61
N GLY A 119 -10.19 5.99 5.28
CA GLY A 119 -11.45 5.61 4.64
C GLY A 119 -12.56 6.67 4.70
N THR A 120 -12.25 7.90 5.12
CA THR A 120 -13.18 9.05 5.06
C THR A 120 -12.96 9.88 3.79
N VAL A 121 -13.95 10.69 3.42
CA VAL A 121 -13.91 11.50 2.18
C VAL A 121 -14.07 12.99 2.50
N VAL A 122 -13.35 13.83 1.78
CA VAL A 122 -13.48 15.30 1.78
C VAL A 122 -13.82 15.78 0.38
N ALA A 123 -14.56 16.90 0.29
CA ALA A 123 -14.88 17.53 -0.97
C ALA A 123 -14.96 19.05 -0.83
N VAL A 124 -14.60 19.77 -1.90
CA VAL A 124 -14.71 21.23 -2.03
C VAL A 124 -15.21 21.60 -3.42
N GLY A 125 -15.84 22.77 -3.56
CA GLY A 125 -16.39 23.23 -4.83
C GLY A 125 -17.88 23.56 -4.75
N ASN A 126 -18.52 23.58 -5.92
CA ASN A 126 -19.97 23.73 -6.05
C ASN A 126 -20.66 22.64 -5.23
N ASN A 127 -21.80 22.96 -4.60
CA ASN A 127 -22.60 21.97 -3.87
C ASN A 127 -24.11 22.08 -4.16
N ASP A 128 -24.50 22.63 -5.32
CA ASP A 128 -25.91 22.89 -5.65
C ASP A 128 -26.76 21.61 -5.75
N TYR A 129 -26.13 20.47 -6.05
CA TYR A 129 -26.78 19.15 -6.11
C TYR A 129 -26.24 18.18 -5.04
N LEU A 130 -25.66 18.69 -3.95
CA LEU A 130 -25.13 17.91 -2.83
C LEU A 130 -23.92 17.03 -3.19
N GLN A 131 -23.23 17.29 -4.30
CA GLN A 131 -22.04 16.52 -4.69
C GLN A 131 -20.88 16.57 -3.68
N CYS A 132 -20.84 17.56 -2.78
CA CYS A 132 -19.86 17.67 -1.69
C CYS A 132 -20.36 17.11 -0.35
N ASP A 133 -21.59 16.58 -0.27
CA ASP A 133 -22.18 16.02 0.97
C ASP A 133 -21.64 14.60 1.26
N VAL A 134 -20.32 14.50 1.42
CA VAL A 134 -19.57 13.25 1.65
C VAL A 134 -19.04 13.12 3.07
N GLY A 135 -19.25 14.12 3.93
CA GLY A 135 -18.60 14.23 5.24
C GLY A 135 -18.96 13.15 6.27
N ASN A 136 -20.01 12.35 6.02
CA ASN A 136 -20.40 11.20 6.82
C ASN A 136 -20.01 9.85 6.19
N TRP A 137 -19.27 9.85 5.08
CA TRP A 137 -18.85 8.62 4.42
C TRP A 137 -17.66 7.99 5.16
N THR A 138 -17.75 6.69 5.38
CA THR A 138 -16.71 5.87 6.02
C THR A 138 -16.50 4.60 5.24
N ASP A 139 -15.37 3.94 5.52
CA ASP A 139 -14.99 2.65 4.92
C ASP A 139 -14.87 2.71 3.39
N ILE A 140 -14.61 3.90 2.84
CA ILE A 140 -14.45 4.11 1.41
C ILE A 140 -13.05 3.67 0.98
N ILE A 141 -12.99 2.94 -0.13
CA ILE A 141 -11.75 2.46 -0.75
C ILE A 141 -11.49 3.07 -2.13
N GLN A 142 -12.51 3.70 -2.72
CA GLN A 142 -12.38 4.37 -4.00
C GLN A 142 -13.41 5.50 -4.15
N VAL A 143 -13.02 6.60 -4.80
CA VAL A 143 -13.90 7.72 -5.15
C VAL A 143 -13.86 8.02 -6.65
N ALA A 144 -14.97 8.50 -7.17
CA ALA A 144 -15.10 9.05 -8.52
C ALA A 144 -16.03 10.28 -8.49
N ALA A 145 -15.74 11.26 -9.33
CA ALA A 145 -16.51 12.50 -9.46
C ALA A 145 -17.02 12.64 -10.89
N GLY A 146 -18.33 12.80 -11.05
CA GLY A 146 -18.97 13.17 -12.30
C GLY A 146 -19.21 14.68 -12.40
N GLY A 147 -19.96 15.13 -13.42
CA GLY A 147 -20.24 16.56 -13.60
C GLY A 147 -20.88 17.22 -12.36
N TYR A 148 -21.88 16.56 -11.77
CA TYR A 148 -22.69 17.05 -10.65
C TYR A 148 -22.95 15.99 -9.57
N HIS A 149 -22.08 14.97 -9.45
CA HIS A 149 -22.26 13.90 -8.47
C HIS A 149 -20.91 13.30 -8.05
N THR A 150 -20.90 12.72 -6.85
CA THR A 150 -19.77 11.96 -6.30
C THR A 150 -20.22 10.53 -6.01
N VAL A 151 -19.36 9.55 -6.30
CA VAL A 151 -19.58 8.14 -5.98
C VAL A 151 -18.40 7.64 -5.15
N GLY A 152 -18.70 6.88 -4.10
CA GLY A 152 -17.72 6.18 -3.29
C GLY A 152 -18.02 4.70 -3.27
N LEU A 153 -16.99 3.86 -3.40
CA LEU A 153 -17.06 2.41 -3.19
C LEU A 153 -16.57 2.09 -1.79
N LYS A 154 -17.39 1.40 -1.00
CA LYS A 154 -16.99 0.89 0.31
C LYS A 154 -16.18 -0.40 0.20
N SER A 155 -15.40 -0.67 1.23
CA SER A 155 -14.60 -1.89 1.40
C SER A 155 -15.41 -3.19 1.34
N ASN A 156 -16.71 -3.12 1.67
CA ASN A 156 -17.65 -4.23 1.58
C ASN A 156 -18.31 -4.40 0.19
N GLY A 157 -17.93 -3.57 -0.78
CA GLY A 157 -18.42 -3.64 -2.16
C GLY A 157 -19.68 -2.82 -2.47
N THR A 158 -20.17 -1.98 -1.55
CA THR A 158 -21.35 -1.11 -1.76
C THR A 158 -21.01 0.32 -2.09
#